data_AF-A0A538N2E5-F1
#
_entry.id   AF-A0A538N2E5-F1
#
_cell.length_a   1.000
_cell.length_b   1.000
_cell.length_c   1.000
_cell.angle_alpha   90.00
_cell.angle_beta   90.00
_cell.angle_gamma   90.00
#
_symmetry.space_group_name_H-M   'P 1'
#
loop_
_entity.id
_entity.type
_entity.pdbx_description
1 polymer ?
#
loop_
_entity_poly.entity_id
_entity_poly.type
_entity_poly.pdbx_seq_one_letter_code
_entity_poly.pdbx_strand_id
1 'polypeptide(L)'
;MLAGDLPRRNGWTIAQYVGDRAPNRTQRLLNRAVWDGEEAMGLVRRFVVEGLSVATGRRRRGLVVGALDETGQQNVVCGDEVYGGCTQLREFLERHGQAYVLRVACTFMLELGDGARLTCRQAVARLLGQLPWEVRSAGAGSKGQRWYAWAGIATASPHHLLLVRRHLRTGDLAFHYCYLPDGRARMTKLIRAAGLRWPVEEDFEFGKDQFGLDQCQARLYTAIRRHTVLVMAALAICAVAAAQLRDRTDTQAPPPTTPDQAPPPDPGLIPLTVPETKRLLAAALDQPKPPGHIHHWMTWRRRHQARSRWFHQRTRLGREYAVVK
;
A
#
# COMPACT_ATOMS: atom_id res chain seq x y z
N MET A 1 8.81 -7.72 -13.11
CA MET A 1 7.41 -7.81 -12.61
C MET A 1 6.37 -7.11 -13.47
N LEU A 2 6.78 -6.31 -14.47
CA LEU A 2 5.86 -5.69 -15.43
C LEU A 2 5.23 -6.70 -16.42
N ALA A 3 5.20 -7.99 -16.08
CA ALA A 3 4.62 -9.01 -16.94
C ALA A 3 3.09 -8.86 -16.92
N GLY A 4 2.58 -8.15 -17.93
CA GLY A 4 1.15 -7.97 -18.18
C GLY A 4 0.45 -9.33 -18.32
N ASP A 5 -0.75 -9.42 -17.75
CA ASP A 5 -1.76 -10.49 -17.83
C ASP A 5 -1.29 -11.96 -17.76
N LEU A 6 -0.10 -12.22 -17.22
CA LEU A 6 0.29 -13.59 -16.90
C LEU A 6 -0.64 -14.14 -15.80
N PRO A 7 -1.33 -15.27 -16.04
CA PRO A 7 -2.25 -15.86 -15.06
C PRO A 7 -1.53 -16.34 -13.79
N ARG A 8 -0.19 -16.49 -13.83
CA ARG A 8 0.65 -16.76 -12.66
C ARG A 8 2.05 -16.21 -12.89
N ARG A 9 2.56 -15.32 -12.03
CA ARG A 9 3.91 -14.74 -12.13
C ARG A 9 4.88 -15.45 -11.20
N ASN A 10 5.34 -16.63 -11.63
CA ASN A 10 6.43 -17.34 -10.96
C ASN A 10 7.75 -17.19 -11.73
N GLY A 11 8.85 -17.65 -11.13
CA GLY A 11 10.19 -17.50 -11.73
C GLY A 11 10.32 -18.08 -13.15
N TRP A 12 9.50 -19.08 -13.51
CA TRP A 12 9.52 -19.69 -14.85
C TRP A 12 8.67 -18.91 -15.84
N THR A 13 7.47 -18.49 -15.44
CA THR A 13 6.61 -17.69 -16.32
C THR A 13 7.21 -16.31 -16.56
N ILE A 14 7.89 -15.73 -15.56
CA ILE A 14 8.70 -14.52 -15.73
C ILE A 14 9.84 -14.77 -16.72
N ALA A 15 10.63 -15.84 -16.55
CA ALA A 15 11.72 -16.18 -17.48
C ALA A 15 11.21 -16.39 -18.92
N GLN A 16 10.09 -17.10 -19.08
CA GLN A 16 9.45 -17.29 -20.38
C GLN A 16 9.02 -15.95 -20.99
N TYR A 17 8.37 -15.10 -20.19
CA TYR A 17 7.86 -13.80 -20.64
C TYR A 17 8.98 -12.86 -21.07
N VAL A 18 10.09 -12.79 -20.33
CA VAL A 18 11.24 -11.94 -20.70
C VAL A 18 12.09 -12.54 -21.83
N GLY A 19 11.74 -13.71 -22.36
CA GLY A 19 12.44 -14.33 -23.49
C GLY A 19 13.63 -15.22 -23.11
N ASP A 20 13.83 -15.55 -21.84
CA ASP A 20 14.91 -16.45 -21.43
C ASP A 20 14.66 -17.89 -21.90
N ARG A 21 15.74 -18.57 -22.30
CA ARG A 21 15.71 -19.98 -22.71
C ARG A 21 15.49 -20.95 -21.54
N ALA A 22 15.72 -20.54 -20.30
CA ALA A 22 15.65 -21.39 -19.12
C ALA A 22 15.37 -20.54 -17.87
N PRO A 23 14.82 -21.12 -16.78
CA PRO A 23 14.52 -20.37 -15.57
C PRO A 23 15.77 -19.88 -14.80
N ASN A 24 16.96 -20.33 -15.20
CA ASN A 24 18.20 -20.15 -14.45
C ASN A 24 18.56 -18.68 -14.19
N ARG A 25 18.28 -17.77 -15.13
CA ARG A 25 18.61 -16.34 -14.97
C ARG A 25 17.75 -15.69 -13.89
N THR A 26 16.43 -15.82 -13.98
CA THR A 26 15.50 -15.36 -12.93
C THR A 26 15.78 -16.03 -11.59
N GLN A 27 16.06 -17.34 -11.58
CA GLN A 27 16.40 -18.06 -10.36
C GLN A 27 17.76 -17.63 -9.77
N ARG A 28 18.75 -17.31 -10.60
CA ARG A 28 20.05 -16.77 -10.16
C ARG A 28 19.86 -15.39 -9.55
N LEU A 29 19.10 -14.50 -10.19
CA LEU A 29 18.81 -13.17 -9.68
C LEU A 29 18.21 -13.22 -8.27
N LEU A 30 17.22 -14.08 -8.06
CA LEU A 30 16.55 -14.19 -6.76
C LEU A 30 17.39 -14.95 -5.73
N ASN A 31 17.94 -16.12 -6.08
CA ASN A 31 18.55 -17.00 -5.08
C ASN A 31 20.05 -16.79 -4.87
N ARG A 32 20.80 -16.33 -5.88
CA ARG A 32 22.27 -16.38 -5.88
C ARG A 32 22.97 -15.04 -6.09
N ALA A 33 22.37 -14.10 -6.80
CA ALA A 33 22.96 -12.79 -7.01
C ALA A 33 23.21 -12.11 -5.66
N VAL A 34 24.34 -11.41 -5.51
CA VAL A 34 24.63 -10.63 -4.29
C VAL A 34 24.24 -9.20 -4.59
N TRP A 35 23.35 -8.65 -3.78
CA TRP A 35 22.98 -7.23 -3.80
C TRP A 35 22.67 -6.79 -2.38
N ASP A 36 23.05 -5.56 -2.08
CA ASP A 36 22.65 -4.90 -0.86
C ASP A 36 21.17 -4.54 -0.96
N GLY A 37 20.34 -5.30 -0.23
CA GLY A 37 18.91 -5.05 -0.25
C GLY A 37 18.48 -3.84 0.56
N GLU A 38 19.25 -3.42 1.58
CA GLU A 38 18.94 -2.16 2.31
C GLU A 38 19.22 -0.97 1.39
N GLU A 39 20.35 -0.98 0.69
CA GLU A 39 20.67 0.04 -0.30
C GLU A 39 19.64 0.07 -1.42
N ALA A 40 19.21 -1.08 -1.93
CA ALA A 40 18.19 -1.16 -2.98
C ALA A 40 16.83 -0.62 -2.51
N MET A 41 16.39 -0.95 -1.28
CA MET A 41 15.19 -0.33 -0.70
C MET A 41 15.35 1.18 -0.53
N GLY A 42 16.54 1.62 -0.11
CA GLY A 42 16.89 3.04 -0.02
C GLY A 42 16.81 3.76 -1.36
N LEU A 43 17.28 3.14 -2.44
CA LEU A 43 17.18 3.65 -3.81
C LEU A 43 15.72 3.79 -4.26
N VAL A 44 14.90 2.75 -4.07
CA VAL A 44 13.47 2.79 -4.38
C VAL A 44 12.78 3.92 -3.61
N ARG A 45 13.07 4.06 -2.31
CA ARG A 45 12.51 5.12 -1.49
C ARG A 45 12.91 6.52 -1.97
N ARG A 46 14.19 6.73 -2.31
CA ARG A 46 14.66 8.02 -2.86
C ARG A 46 13.98 8.34 -4.19
N PHE A 47 13.88 7.36 -5.09
CA PHE A 47 13.20 7.50 -6.37
C PHE A 47 11.73 7.91 -6.20
N VAL A 48 10.99 7.26 -5.30
CA VAL A 48 9.59 7.63 -5.01
C VAL A 48 9.49 9.05 -4.48
N VAL A 49 10.30 9.40 -3.48
CA VAL A 49 10.28 10.73 -2.86
C VAL A 49 10.57 11.82 -3.89
N GLU A 50 11.61 11.64 -4.69
CA GLU A 50 11.99 12.60 -5.73
C GLU A 50 10.91 12.72 -6.80
N GLY A 51 10.46 11.58 -7.33
CA GLY A 51 9.48 11.53 -8.41
C GLY A 51 8.14 12.15 -8.04
N LEU A 52 7.64 11.88 -6.83
CA LEU A 52 6.39 12.47 -6.33
C LEU A 52 6.55 13.94 -5.93
N SER A 53 7.74 14.36 -5.47
CA SER A 53 8.01 15.78 -5.20
C SER A 53 7.93 16.62 -6.48
N VAL A 54 8.42 16.08 -7.60
CA VAL A 54 8.28 16.69 -8.92
C VAL A 54 6.82 16.75 -9.35
N ALA A 55 6.09 15.65 -9.24
CA ALA A 55 4.66 15.59 -9.61
C ALA A 55 3.79 16.57 -8.81
N THR A 56 4.14 16.85 -7.55
CA THR A 56 3.39 17.77 -6.67
C THR A 56 3.91 19.21 -6.72
N GLY A 57 4.93 19.51 -7.53
CA GLY A 57 5.48 20.86 -7.71
C GLY A 57 6.23 21.41 -6.50
N ARG A 58 6.75 20.58 -5.57
CA ARG A 58 7.39 21.05 -4.33
C ARG A 58 8.88 20.69 -4.22
N ARG A 59 9.72 21.69 -3.96
CA ARG A 59 11.15 21.54 -3.64
C ARG A 59 11.35 21.13 -2.17
N ARG A 60 11.89 19.92 -1.97
CA ARG A 60 12.65 19.37 -0.82
C ARG A 60 12.34 19.90 0.60
N ARG A 61 11.99 18.99 1.52
CA ARG A 61 12.59 18.87 2.87
C ARG A 61 12.36 17.48 3.46
N GLY A 62 13.43 16.73 3.73
CA GLY A 62 13.43 15.59 4.67
C GLY A 62 12.78 14.27 4.20
N LEU A 63 13.44 13.16 4.53
CA LEU A 63 13.06 11.81 4.17
C LEU A 63 12.37 11.13 5.36
N VAL A 64 11.05 10.98 5.36
CA VAL A 64 10.30 10.15 6.33
C VAL A 64 9.23 9.35 5.55
N VAL A 65 9.08 8.06 5.83
CA VAL A 65 7.97 7.27 5.28
C VAL A 65 6.72 7.84 5.95
N GLY A 66 6.08 8.76 5.24
CA GLY A 66 4.78 9.32 5.56
C GLY A 66 3.88 9.06 4.37
N ALA A 67 2.64 8.66 4.64
CA ALA A 67 1.62 8.64 3.60
C ALA A 67 1.52 10.06 3.01
N LEU A 68 1.93 10.21 1.77
CA LEU A 68 1.84 11.45 1.01
C LEU A 68 0.41 11.54 0.50
N ASP A 69 -0.41 12.41 1.08
CA ASP A 69 -1.65 12.83 0.43
C ASP A 69 -1.34 13.77 -0.74
N GLU A 70 -2.31 13.91 -1.64
CA GLU A 70 -2.37 14.82 -2.80
C GLU A 70 -2.08 16.30 -2.46
N THR A 71 -1.95 16.65 -1.18
CA THR A 71 -1.56 17.97 -0.72
C THR A 71 -0.13 18.07 -0.18
N GLY A 72 0.68 17.02 -0.30
CA GLY A 72 2.14 17.04 -0.17
C GLY A 72 2.68 17.55 1.16
N GLN A 73 1.90 17.50 2.25
CA GLN A 73 2.37 17.88 3.58
C GLN A 73 2.83 16.65 4.37
N GLN A 74 4.15 16.56 4.51
CA GLN A 74 4.88 15.54 5.26
C GLN A 74 4.63 15.70 6.79
N ASN A 75 4.84 14.63 7.56
CA ASN A 75 5.07 14.60 9.02
C ASN A 75 3.98 13.98 9.94
N VAL A 76 3.08 13.11 9.46
CA VAL A 76 2.17 12.37 10.37
C VAL A 76 2.23 10.87 10.07
N VAL A 77 2.65 10.07 11.05
CA VAL A 77 2.63 8.60 10.96
C VAL A 77 1.20 8.13 11.16
N CYS A 78 0.72 7.29 10.25
CA CYS A 78 -0.64 6.74 10.30
C CYS A 78 -0.58 5.22 10.44
N GLY A 79 -1.56 4.64 11.11
CA GLY A 79 -1.57 3.20 11.39
C GLY A 79 -2.94 2.73 11.86
N ASP A 80 -3.18 1.44 11.69
CA ASP A 80 -4.41 0.78 12.15
C ASP A 80 -4.39 0.49 13.66
N GLU A 81 -5.38 -0.26 14.10
CA GLU A 81 -5.60 -0.62 15.51
C GLU A 81 -4.46 -1.44 16.11
N VAL A 82 -3.76 -2.25 15.30
CA VAL A 82 -2.62 -3.05 15.76
C VAL A 82 -1.45 -2.13 16.11
N TYR A 83 -1.14 -1.19 15.21
CA TYR A 83 -0.09 -0.21 15.45
C TYR A 83 -0.47 0.78 16.55
N GLY A 84 -1.72 1.24 16.57
CA GLY A 84 -2.19 2.16 17.60
C GLY A 84 -2.32 1.53 18.99
N GLY A 85 -2.49 0.21 19.08
CA GLY A 85 -2.39 -0.53 20.35
C GLY A 85 -0.95 -0.67 20.86
N CYS A 86 0.06 -0.59 19.99
CA CYS A 86 1.45 -0.80 20.36
C CYS A 86 2.05 0.40 21.11
N THR A 87 2.19 0.28 22.43
CA THR A 87 2.78 1.33 23.28
C THR A 87 4.22 1.65 22.91
N GLN A 88 5.04 0.63 22.60
CA GLN A 88 6.44 0.82 22.21
C GLN A 88 6.60 1.67 20.95
N LEU A 89 5.69 1.52 19.98
CA LEU A 89 5.67 2.33 18.77
C LEU A 89 5.33 3.79 19.11
N ARG A 90 4.29 4.02 19.93
CA ARG A 90 3.89 5.37 20.33
C ARG A 90 5.00 6.08 21.09
N GLU A 91 5.61 5.42 22.07
CA GLU A 91 6.75 5.95 22.83
C GLU A 91 7.98 6.21 21.94
N PHE A 92 8.23 5.36 20.94
CA PHE A 92 9.28 5.62 19.96
C PHE A 92 8.99 6.89 19.17
N LEU A 93 7.78 7.04 18.63
CA LEU A 93 7.39 8.22 17.84
C LEU A 93 7.43 9.50 18.70
N GLU A 94 6.92 9.44 19.93
CA GLU A 94 6.91 10.57 20.87
C GLU A 94 8.32 11.01 21.25
N ARG A 95 9.23 10.07 21.57
CA ARG A 95 10.64 10.39 21.89
C ARG A 95 11.38 11.07 20.74
N HIS A 96 10.97 10.83 19.50
CA HIS A 96 11.55 11.46 18.31
C HIS A 96 10.77 12.70 17.84
N GLY A 97 9.77 13.16 18.59
CA GLY A 97 8.93 14.29 18.20
C GLY A 97 8.15 14.04 16.90
N GLN A 98 7.86 12.78 16.57
CA GLN A 98 7.16 12.40 15.36
C GLN A 98 5.65 12.37 15.61
N ALA A 99 4.92 13.31 15.00
CA ALA A 99 3.47 13.33 15.10
C ALA A 99 2.86 12.06 14.48
N TYR A 100 1.74 11.60 15.05
CA TYR A 100 1.02 10.44 14.56
C TYR A 100 -0.50 10.55 14.71
N VAL A 101 -1.22 9.77 13.90
CA VAL A 101 -2.66 9.51 13.97
C VAL A 101 -2.85 8.02 13.84
N LEU A 102 -3.02 7.32 14.96
CA LEU A 102 -3.14 5.86 14.99
C LEU A 102 -4.55 5.46 15.39
N ARG A 103 -5.16 4.53 14.67
CA ARG A 103 -6.46 3.98 15.09
C ARG A 103 -6.28 3.20 16.39
N VAL A 104 -7.23 3.28 17.30
CA VAL A 104 -7.23 2.54 18.56
C VAL A 104 -8.56 1.84 18.79
N ALA A 105 -8.52 0.78 19.59
CA ALA A 105 -9.70 0.03 19.99
C ALA A 105 -10.66 0.91 20.81
N CYS A 106 -11.96 0.60 20.80
CA CYS A 106 -12.91 1.32 21.66
C CYS A 106 -12.65 1.13 23.17
N THR A 107 -11.90 0.09 23.54
CA THR A 107 -11.45 -0.23 24.90
C THR A 107 -10.12 0.44 25.26
N PHE A 108 -9.50 1.17 24.34
CA PHE A 108 -8.26 1.89 24.61
C PHE A 108 -8.49 2.92 25.72
N MET A 109 -7.62 2.92 26.71
CA MET A 109 -7.70 3.79 27.88
C MET A 109 -7.00 5.12 27.59
N LEU A 110 -7.67 6.22 27.90
CA LEU A 110 -7.09 7.55 27.91
C LEU A 110 -7.41 8.25 29.22
N GLU A 111 -6.57 9.23 29.55
CA GLU A 111 -6.79 10.13 30.67
C GLU A 111 -7.32 11.46 30.14
N LEU A 112 -8.41 11.96 30.71
CA LEU A 112 -8.99 13.26 30.38
C LEU A 112 -8.39 14.36 31.27
N GLY A 113 -8.60 15.63 30.90
CA GLY A 113 -8.05 16.78 31.66
C GLY A 113 -8.54 16.89 33.11
N ASP A 114 -9.61 16.20 33.48
CA ASP A 114 -10.12 16.08 34.86
C ASP A 114 -9.47 14.92 35.64
N GLY A 115 -8.47 14.25 35.08
CA GLY A 115 -7.78 13.09 35.67
C GLY A 115 -8.55 11.77 35.54
N ALA A 116 -9.73 11.75 34.94
CA ALA A 116 -10.50 10.53 34.76
C ALA A 116 -9.86 9.62 33.71
N ARG A 117 -9.57 8.38 34.09
CA ARG A 117 -9.13 7.31 33.18
C ARG A 117 -10.32 6.53 32.65
N LEU A 118 -10.59 6.67 31.36
CA LEU A 118 -11.76 6.09 30.71
C LEU A 118 -11.36 5.40 29.41
N THR A 119 -12.14 4.40 29.02
CA THR A 119 -12.06 3.86 27.65
C THR A 119 -12.54 4.89 26.64
N CYS A 120 -12.09 4.82 25.38
CA CYS A 120 -12.59 5.67 24.30
C CYS A 120 -14.12 5.66 24.19
N ARG A 121 -14.73 4.48 24.37
CA ARG A 121 -16.20 4.32 24.41
C ARG A 121 -16.83 5.14 25.53
N GLN A 122 -16.31 5.02 26.75
CA GLN A 122 -16.82 5.74 27.93
C GLN A 122 -16.60 7.26 27.80
N ALA A 123 -15.44 7.68 27.28
CA ALA A 123 -15.14 9.09 27.06
C ALA A 123 -16.14 9.73 26.07
N VAL A 124 -16.44 9.06 24.95
CA VAL A 124 -17.46 9.55 24.01
C VAL A 124 -18.85 9.52 24.62
N ALA A 125 -19.22 8.45 25.34
CA ALA A 125 -20.54 8.38 25.99
C ALA A 125 -20.75 9.51 27.01
N ARG A 126 -19.71 9.84 27.79
CA ARG A 126 -19.74 10.93 28.78
C ARG A 126 -19.84 12.30 28.14
N LEU A 127 -19.18 12.53 27.01
CA LEU A 127 -19.07 13.84 26.36
C LEU A 127 -20.02 14.01 25.16
N LEU A 128 -20.82 13.00 24.81
CA LEU A 128 -21.55 12.93 23.54
C LEU A 128 -22.36 14.19 23.21
N GLY A 129 -23.06 14.75 24.20
CA GLY A 129 -23.89 15.95 24.05
C GLY A 129 -23.12 17.28 24.02
N GLN A 130 -21.83 17.27 24.35
CA GLN A 130 -20.96 18.45 24.41
C GLN A 130 -19.96 18.50 23.25
N LEU A 131 -19.84 17.41 22.47
CA LEU A 131 -18.87 17.35 21.38
C LEU A 131 -19.30 18.21 20.19
N PRO A 132 -18.48 19.18 19.76
CA PRO A 132 -18.73 19.92 18.54
C PRO A 132 -18.44 19.00 17.34
N TRP A 133 -19.48 18.34 16.84
CA TRP A 133 -19.38 17.48 15.67
C TRP A 133 -19.26 18.31 14.39
N GLU A 134 -18.25 18.00 13.59
CA GLU A 134 -18.04 18.64 12.30
C GLU A 134 -18.11 17.60 11.18
N VAL A 135 -18.91 17.87 10.15
CA VAL A 135 -19.00 16.99 8.98
C VAL A 135 -17.92 17.40 7.98
N ARG A 136 -16.95 16.51 7.77
CA ARG A 136 -15.82 16.73 6.86
C ARG A 136 -15.45 15.45 6.12
N SER A 137 -14.94 15.62 4.91
CA SER A 137 -14.42 14.50 4.10
C SER A 137 -13.06 14.01 4.63
N ALA A 138 -12.90 12.69 4.68
CA ALA A 138 -11.64 11.97 4.96
C ALA A 138 -10.72 11.86 3.73
N GLY A 139 -10.98 12.65 2.67
CA GLY A 139 -10.27 12.60 1.40
C GLY A 139 -11.06 11.90 0.30
N ALA A 140 -10.57 12.05 -0.93
CA ALA A 140 -11.16 11.45 -2.12
C ALA A 140 -11.07 9.92 -2.09
N GLY A 141 -12.12 9.25 -2.54
CA GLY A 141 -12.13 7.82 -2.86
C GLY A 141 -12.64 7.59 -4.28
N SER A 142 -12.64 6.33 -4.72
CA SER A 142 -13.10 5.94 -6.06
C SER A 142 -14.55 6.30 -6.38
N LYS A 143 -15.38 6.54 -5.35
CA LYS A 143 -16.79 6.95 -5.46
C LYS A 143 -17.04 8.40 -5.02
N GLY A 144 -15.99 9.22 -4.97
CA GLY A 144 -16.05 10.60 -4.51
C GLY A 144 -15.62 10.78 -3.05
N GLN A 145 -15.99 11.93 -2.48
CA GLN A 145 -15.55 12.35 -1.14
C GLN A 145 -16.13 11.47 -0.03
N ARG A 146 -15.28 11.06 0.93
CA ARG A 146 -15.69 10.18 2.03
C ARG A 146 -16.12 10.98 3.26
N TRP A 147 -17.39 11.33 3.33
CA TRP A 147 -17.96 12.17 4.38
C TRP A 147 -18.21 11.41 5.70
N TYR A 148 -17.71 11.97 6.80
CA TYR A 148 -17.96 11.49 8.16
C TYR A 148 -18.19 12.69 9.09
N ALA A 149 -18.85 12.44 10.22
CA ALA A 149 -18.86 13.38 11.33
C ALA A 149 -17.63 13.14 12.21
N TRP A 150 -16.96 14.20 12.62
CA TRP A 150 -15.72 14.14 13.39
C TRP A 150 -15.85 14.98 14.66
N ALA A 151 -15.25 14.51 15.74
CA ALA A 151 -15.12 15.26 16.98
C ALA A 151 -13.75 14.99 17.61
N GLY A 152 -13.16 16.03 18.21
CA GLY A 152 -11.93 15.91 18.99
C GLY A 152 -12.23 15.91 20.48
N ILE A 153 -11.62 14.99 21.23
CA ILE A 153 -11.63 14.97 22.69
C ILE A 153 -10.21 15.25 23.17
N ALA A 154 -10.03 16.38 23.87
CA ALA A 154 -8.76 16.69 24.51
C ALA A 154 -8.47 15.68 25.62
N THR A 155 -7.22 15.28 25.74
CA THR A 155 -6.75 14.39 26.82
C THR A 155 -6.09 15.20 27.93
N ALA A 156 -5.61 14.55 28.99
CA ALA A 156 -4.81 15.18 30.04
C ALA A 156 -3.51 15.81 29.50
N SER A 157 -2.96 15.26 28.42
CA SER A 157 -1.79 15.80 27.75
C SER A 157 -2.21 16.80 26.67
N PRO A 158 -1.62 18.01 26.62
CA PRO A 158 -1.87 18.98 25.56
C PRO A 158 -1.33 18.52 24.20
N HIS A 159 -0.47 17.48 24.18
CA HIS A 159 0.07 16.89 22.96
C HIS A 159 -0.81 15.77 22.41
N HIS A 160 -1.74 15.24 23.21
CA HIS A 160 -2.56 14.11 22.81
C HIS A 160 -4.02 14.50 22.61
N LEU A 161 -4.60 14.00 21.52
CA LEU A 161 -5.99 14.24 21.14
C LEU A 161 -6.62 12.92 20.69
N LEU A 162 -7.83 12.64 21.16
CA LEU A 162 -8.64 11.55 20.64
C LEU A 162 -9.56 12.09 19.54
N LEU A 163 -9.28 11.71 18.29
CA LEU A 163 -10.12 12.01 17.15
C LEU A 163 -11.15 10.90 16.94
N VAL A 164 -12.42 11.25 17.11
CA VAL A 164 -13.57 10.36 16.95
C VAL A 164 -14.18 10.57 15.58
N ARG A 165 -14.36 9.47 14.84
CA ARG A 165 -15.07 9.44 13.57
C ARG A 165 -16.41 8.75 13.76
N ARG A 166 -17.49 9.34 13.26
CA ARG A 166 -18.84 8.80 13.25
C ARG A 166 -19.36 8.65 11.83
N HIS A 167 -19.85 7.46 11.51
CA HIS A 167 -20.49 7.18 10.23
C HIS A 167 -21.86 7.89 10.15
N LEU A 168 -22.11 8.65 9.07
CA LEU A 168 -23.31 9.49 8.96
C LEU A 168 -24.62 8.71 8.91
N ARG A 169 -24.62 7.50 8.33
CA ARG A 169 -25.81 6.63 8.24
C ARG A 169 -25.94 5.65 9.42
N THR A 170 -24.96 4.75 9.57
CA THR A 170 -25.00 3.71 10.62
C THR A 170 -24.73 4.23 12.03
N GLY A 171 -24.09 5.38 12.18
CA GLY A 171 -23.68 5.90 13.49
C GLY A 171 -22.41 5.24 14.06
N ASP A 172 -21.79 4.31 13.35
CA ASP A 172 -20.61 3.58 13.82
C ASP A 172 -19.45 4.52 14.17
N LEU A 173 -18.82 4.24 15.30
CA LEU A 173 -17.70 5.02 15.82
C LEU A 173 -16.36 4.34 15.51
N ALA A 174 -15.37 5.16 15.13
CA ALA A 174 -13.97 4.76 15.06
C ALA A 174 -13.11 5.79 15.79
N PHE A 175 -12.07 5.31 16.45
CA PHE A 175 -11.24 6.12 17.36
C PHE A 175 -9.83 6.20 16.83
N HIS A 176 -9.26 7.41 16.81
CA HIS A 176 -7.86 7.64 16.45
C HIS A 176 -7.19 8.41 17.57
N TYR A 177 -6.13 7.84 18.12
CA TYR A 177 -5.28 8.50 19.10
C TYR A 177 -4.19 9.27 18.36
N CYS A 178 -4.13 10.57 18.59
CA CYS A 178 -3.24 11.50 17.91
C CYS A 178 -2.20 12.04 18.87
N TYR A 179 -0.95 12.14 18.42
CA TYR A 179 0.13 12.87 19.10
C TYR A 179 0.62 14.01 18.23
N LEU A 180 0.71 15.19 18.83
CA LEU A 180 1.07 16.45 18.21
C LEU A 180 2.21 17.09 19.03
N PRO A 181 3.46 17.05 18.53
CA PRO A 181 4.63 17.59 19.25
C PRO A 181 4.42 19.05 19.67
N ASP A 182 3.88 19.88 18.77
CA ASP A 182 3.67 21.31 19.03
C ASP A 182 2.30 21.61 19.71
N GLY A 183 1.52 20.56 20.04
CA GLY A 183 0.17 20.69 20.63
C GLY A 183 -0.87 21.35 19.70
N ARG A 184 -0.51 21.68 18.45
CA ARG A 184 -1.38 22.39 17.51
C ARG A 184 -1.42 21.68 16.16
N ALA A 185 -2.61 21.24 15.76
CA ALA A 185 -2.89 20.85 14.38
C ALA A 185 -4.32 21.23 14.01
N ARG A 186 -4.52 21.65 12.75
CA ARG A 186 -5.86 21.86 12.22
C ARG A 186 -6.59 20.52 12.11
N MET A 187 -7.86 20.48 12.52
CA MET A 187 -8.73 19.30 12.43
C MET A 187 -8.69 18.64 11.04
N THR A 188 -8.72 19.43 9.95
CA THR A 188 -8.61 18.92 8.57
C THR A 188 -7.37 18.05 8.34
N LYS A 189 -6.23 18.40 8.94
CA LYS A 189 -4.97 17.66 8.76
C LYS A 189 -5.07 16.28 9.40
N LEU A 190 -5.63 16.20 10.61
CA LEU A 190 -5.82 14.95 11.33
C LEU A 190 -6.84 14.04 10.63
N ILE A 191 -7.92 14.63 10.11
CA ILE A 191 -8.96 13.90 9.36
C ILE A 191 -8.39 13.31 8.06
N ARG A 192 -7.59 14.08 7.32
CA ARG A 192 -6.91 13.58 6.12
C ARG A 192 -5.96 12.45 6.47
N ALA A 193 -5.13 12.63 7.50
CA ALA A 193 -4.22 11.59 7.99
C ALA A 193 -4.96 10.30 8.39
N ALA A 194 -6.06 10.41 9.13
CA ALA A 194 -6.92 9.26 9.46
C ALA A 194 -7.52 8.58 8.22
N GLY A 195 -7.77 9.34 7.14
CA GLY A 195 -8.24 8.84 5.86
C GLY A 195 -7.22 8.04 5.04
N LEU A 196 -5.91 8.14 5.36
CA LEU A 196 -4.82 7.50 4.61
C LEU A 196 -4.67 5.99 4.84
N ARG A 197 -5.46 5.41 5.77
CA ARG A 197 -5.46 3.96 6.02
C ARG A 197 -5.83 3.13 4.78
N TRP A 198 -6.86 3.57 4.06
CA TRP A 198 -7.41 2.82 2.94
C TRP A 198 -6.45 2.75 1.74
N PRO A 199 -5.79 3.86 1.33
CA PRO A 199 -4.75 3.80 0.32
C PRO A 199 -3.65 2.77 0.58
N VAL A 200 -3.24 2.55 1.84
CA VAL A 200 -2.20 1.55 2.16
C VAL A 200 -2.70 0.12 1.92
N GLU A 201 -3.95 -0.18 2.32
CA GLU A 201 -4.55 -1.49 2.07
C GLU A 201 -4.77 -1.72 0.58
N GLU A 202 -5.26 -0.70 -0.13
CA GLU A 202 -5.34 -0.69 -1.59
C GLU A 202 -3.96 -0.91 -2.21
N ASP A 203 -2.91 -0.22 -1.77
CA ASP A 203 -1.54 -0.40 -2.28
C ASP A 203 -1.01 -1.83 -2.08
N PHE A 204 -1.34 -2.47 -0.95
CA PHE A 204 -0.98 -3.86 -0.69
C PHE A 204 -1.73 -4.84 -1.57
N GLU A 205 -3.06 -4.69 -1.69
CA GLU A 205 -3.90 -5.49 -2.59
C GLU A 205 -3.44 -5.30 -4.05
N PHE A 206 -3.22 -4.05 -4.43
CA PHE A 206 -2.70 -3.65 -5.72
C PHE A 206 -1.31 -4.21 -6.01
N GLY A 207 -0.41 -4.23 -5.03
CA GLY A 207 0.90 -4.87 -5.14
C GLY A 207 0.82 -6.38 -5.42
N LYS A 208 -0.14 -7.08 -4.78
CA LYS A 208 -0.41 -8.51 -5.04
C LYS A 208 -0.95 -8.71 -6.45
N ASP A 209 -2.05 -8.05 -6.78
CA ASP A 209 -2.78 -8.26 -8.02
C ASP A 209 -1.99 -7.77 -9.24
N GLN A 210 -1.46 -6.56 -9.16
CA GLN A 210 -0.82 -5.89 -10.29
C GLN A 210 0.66 -6.23 -10.42
N PHE A 211 1.39 -6.51 -9.33
CA PHE A 211 2.84 -6.74 -9.42
C PHE A 211 3.28 -8.12 -8.94
N GLY A 212 2.39 -8.92 -8.35
CA GLY A 212 2.69 -10.28 -7.91
C GLY A 212 3.49 -10.31 -6.60
N LEU A 213 3.19 -9.41 -5.67
CA LEU A 213 3.82 -9.36 -4.35
C LEU A 213 3.78 -10.70 -3.61
N ASP A 214 2.67 -11.41 -3.70
CA ASP A 214 2.41 -12.72 -3.11
C ASP A 214 2.80 -13.90 -4.03
N GLN A 215 3.25 -13.64 -5.26
CA GLN A 215 3.53 -14.67 -6.26
C GLN A 215 4.99 -15.16 -6.23
N CYS A 216 5.68 -15.03 -5.10
CA CYS A 216 7.03 -15.56 -4.91
C CYS A 216 7.00 -17.08 -4.62
N GLN A 217 7.65 -17.87 -5.47
CA GLN A 217 7.79 -19.33 -5.25
C GLN A 217 9.10 -19.72 -4.54
N ALA A 218 9.93 -18.74 -4.19
CA ALA A 218 11.18 -19.02 -3.49
C ALA A 218 10.90 -19.35 -2.01
N ARG A 219 11.76 -20.18 -1.42
CA ARG A 219 11.65 -20.61 0.00
C ARG A 219 12.74 -20.03 0.88
N LEU A 220 13.69 -19.30 0.31
CA LEU A 220 14.77 -18.67 1.04
C LEU A 220 14.37 -17.25 1.40
N TYR A 221 14.58 -16.86 2.67
CA TYR A 221 14.31 -15.50 3.15
C TYR A 221 14.92 -14.43 2.24
N THR A 222 16.18 -14.61 1.84
CA THR A 222 16.88 -13.69 0.94
C THR A 222 16.16 -13.57 -0.40
N ALA A 223 15.78 -14.69 -1.02
CA ALA A 223 15.07 -14.69 -2.30
C ALA A 223 13.67 -14.04 -2.20
N ILE A 224 12.96 -14.22 -1.09
CA ILE A 224 11.67 -13.57 -0.82
C ILE A 224 11.86 -12.06 -0.69
N ARG A 225 12.79 -11.61 0.17
CA ARG A 225 13.09 -10.18 0.36
C ARG A 225 13.45 -9.50 -0.97
N ARG A 226 14.27 -10.18 -1.77
CA ARG A 226 14.69 -9.74 -3.11
C ARG A 226 13.53 -9.59 -4.09
N HIS A 227 12.63 -10.56 -4.11
CA HIS A 227 11.39 -10.47 -4.89
C HIS A 227 10.57 -9.25 -4.45
N THR A 228 10.36 -9.07 -3.14
CA THR A 228 9.62 -7.92 -2.61
C THR A 228 10.24 -6.59 -3.06
N VAL A 229 11.55 -6.42 -2.98
CA VAL A 229 12.20 -5.17 -3.42
C VAL A 229 12.00 -4.92 -4.91
N LEU A 230 12.10 -5.95 -5.76
CA LEU A 230 11.83 -5.82 -7.20
C LEU A 230 10.35 -5.48 -7.49
N VAL A 231 9.41 -6.02 -6.70
CA VAL A 231 7.98 -5.67 -6.80
C VAL A 231 7.79 -4.21 -6.47
N MET A 232 8.32 -3.76 -5.34
CA MET A 232 8.20 -2.38 -4.89
C MET A 232 8.87 -1.41 -5.86
N ALA A 233 10.00 -1.78 -6.47
CA ALA A 233 10.64 -0.97 -7.50
C ALA A 233 9.74 -0.81 -8.74
N ALA A 234 9.15 -1.91 -9.23
CA ALA A 234 8.25 -1.87 -10.39
C ALA A 234 6.98 -1.05 -10.10
N LEU A 235 6.39 -1.23 -8.91
CA LEU A 235 5.25 -0.44 -8.46
C LEU A 235 5.61 1.05 -8.37
N ALA A 236 6.75 1.38 -7.75
CA ALA A 236 7.24 2.74 -7.62
C ALA A 236 7.40 3.43 -8.98
N ILE A 237 8.01 2.76 -9.96
CA ILE A 237 8.17 3.29 -11.32
C ILE A 237 6.82 3.64 -11.93
N CYS A 238 5.86 2.71 -11.89
CA CYS A 238 4.54 2.94 -12.46
C CYS A 238 3.75 4.03 -11.70
N ALA A 239 3.84 4.07 -10.38
CA ALA A 239 3.15 5.05 -9.54
C ALA A 239 3.71 6.47 -9.75
N VAL A 240 5.03 6.62 -9.80
CA VAL A 240 5.69 7.90 -10.08
C VAL A 240 5.37 8.37 -11.49
N ALA A 241 5.44 7.48 -12.50
CA ALA A 241 5.10 7.85 -13.87
C ALA A 241 3.63 8.26 -14.01
N ALA A 242 2.69 7.52 -13.42
CA ALA A 242 1.27 7.89 -13.39
C ALA A 242 1.06 9.26 -12.72
N ALA A 243 1.73 9.52 -11.59
CA ALA A 243 1.64 10.80 -10.89
C ALA A 243 2.19 11.97 -11.72
N GLN A 244 3.35 11.78 -12.36
CA GLN A 244 3.99 12.82 -13.19
C GLN A 244 3.22 13.12 -14.48
N LEU A 245 2.48 12.14 -15.01
CA LEU A 245 1.69 12.28 -16.23
C LEU A 245 0.23 12.68 -15.97
N ARG A 246 -0.20 12.78 -14.72
CA ARG A 246 -1.60 13.06 -14.34
C ARG A 246 -2.16 14.26 -15.09
N ASP A 247 -1.52 15.43 -14.94
CA ASP A 247 -2.03 16.68 -15.53
C ASP A 247 -2.00 16.69 -17.07
N ARG A 248 -1.24 15.79 -17.69
CA ARG A 248 -1.14 15.67 -19.15
C ARG A 248 -2.12 14.65 -19.73
N THR A 249 -2.68 13.78 -18.89
CA THR A 249 -3.52 12.65 -19.31
C THR A 249 -4.94 12.74 -18.78
N ASP A 250 -5.18 13.58 -17.79
CA ASP A 250 -6.51 13.96 -17.35
C ASP A 250 -7.15 14.88 -18.38
N THR A 251 -8.18 14.39 -19.05
CA THR A 251 -9.01 15.19 -19.96
C THR A 251 -10.46 15.23 -19.52
N GLN A 252 -10.73 14.89 -18.24
CA GLN A 252 -12.10 14.78 -17.74
C GLN A 252 -12.85 16.10 -17.86
N ALA A 253 -14.09 16.00 -18.31
CA ALA A 253 -15.02 17.10 -18.25
C ALA A 253 -15.25 17.53 -16.78
N PRO A 254 -15.62 18.81 -16.54
CA PRO A 254 -15.93 19.29 -15.20
C PRO A 254 -16.98 18.42 -14.49
N PRO A 255 -16.88 18.26 -13.16
CA PRO A 255 -17.84 17.46 -12.41
C PRO A 255 -19.27 18.03 -12.53
N PRO A 256 -20.30 17.17 -12.40
CA PRO A 256 -21.68 17.63 -12.47
C PRO A 256 -21.98 18.64 -11.37
N THR A 257 -22.79 19.65 -11.70
CA THR A 257 -23.22 20.72 -10.79
C THR A 257 -24.56 20.41 -10.12
N THR A 258 -25.37 19.53 -10.71
CA THR A 258 -26.63 19.04 -10.15
C THR A 258 -26.73 17.52 -10.21
N PRO A 259 -27.52 16.88 -9.33
CA PRO A 259 -27.69 15.42 -9.32
C PRO A 259 -28.27 14.84 -10.61
N ASP A 260 -29.14 15.60 -11.29
CA ASP A 260 -29.84 15.17 -12.50
C ASP A 260 -29.13 15.62 -13.79
N GLN A 261 -27.92 16.19 -13.69
CA GLN A 261 -27.16 16.61 -14.86
C GLN A 261 -26.73 15.39 -15.69
N ALA A 262 -27.17 15.36 -16.94
CA ALA A 262 -26.72 14.35 -17.90
C ALA A 262 -25.21 14.47 -18.16
N PRO A 263 -24.49 13.33 -18.37
CA PRO A 263 -23.09 13.38 -18.71
C PRO A 263 -22.89 14.10 -20.06
N PRO A 264 -21.77 14.83 -20.24
CA PRO A 264 -21.45 15.43 -21.53
C PRO A 264 -21.26 14.34 -22.60
N PRO A 265 -21.43 14.68 -23.90
CA PRO A 265 -21.27 13.72 -25.00
C PRO A 265 -19.91 13.01 -25.00
N ASP A 266 -18.86 13.71 -24.58
CA ASP A 266 -17.56 13.14 -24.27
C ASP A 266 -17.16 13.54 -22.84
N PRO A 267 -17.14 12.61 -21.87
CA PRO A 267 -16.70 12.87 -20.50
C PRO A 267 -15.18 12.98 -20.35
N GLY A 268 -14.41 12.72 -21.42
CA GLY A 268 -12.96 12.66 -21.38
C GLY A 268 -12.42 11.40 -20.70
N LEU A 269 -11.12 11.38 -20.46
CA LEU A 269 -10.40 10.26 -19.87
C LEU A 269 -9.90 10.63 -18.47
N ILE A 270 -10.04 9.69 -17.54
CA ILE A 270 -9.32 9.78 -16.27
C ILE A 270 -7.81 9.80 -16.53
N PRO A 271 -7.01 10.42 -15.64
CA PRO A 271 -5.56 10.37 -15.76
C PRO A 271 -5.04 8.94 -15.74
N LEU A 272 -3.89 8.70 -16.39
CA LEU A 272 -3.29 7.38 -16.49
C LEU A 272 -3.16 6.74 -15.10
N THR A 273 -3.78 5.59 -14.96
CA THR A 273 -3.71 4.81 -13.74
C THR A 273 -2.40 4.03 -13.68
N VAL A 274 -2.03 3.57 -12.47
CA VAL A 274 -0.84 2.72 -12.29
C VAL A 274 -0.91 1.41 -13.10
N PRO A 275 -2.08 0.72 -13.23
CA PRO A 275 -2.21 -0.45 -14.11
C PRO A 275 -2.02 -0.12 -15.60
N GLU A 276 -2.55 1.01 -16.07
CA GLU A 276 -2.38 1.43 -17.47
C GLU A 276 -0.93 1.78 -17.76
N THR A 277 -0.30 2.53 -16.86
CA THR A 277 1.13 2.84 -16.95
C THR A 277 1.97 1.56 -16.98
N LYS A 278 1.66 0.58 -16.13
CA LYS A 278 2.30 -0.74 -16.17
C LYS A 278 2.11 -1.42 -17.53
N ARG A 279 0.89 -1.43 -18.09
CA ARG A 279 0.59 -2.06 -19.39
C ARG A 279 1.35 -1.39 -20.52
N LEU A 280 1.38 -0.06 -20.55
CA LEU A 280 2.13 0.72 -21.54
C LEU A 280 3.64 0.45 -21.44
N LEU A 281 4.19 0.47 -20.23
CA LEU A 281 5.60 0.12 -20.01
C LEU A 281 5.90 -1.33 -20.41
N ALA A 282 5.01 -2.27 -20.08
CA ALA A 282 5.15 -3.66 -20.46
C ALA A 282 5.16 -3.84 -21.99
N ALA A 283 4.26 -3.15 -22.70
CA ALA A 283 4.21 -3.17 -24.16
C ALA A 283 5.44 -2.53 -24.79
N ALA A 284 5.89 -1.38 -24.26
CA ALA A 284 7.09 -0.68 -24.75
C ALA A 284 8.38 -1.49 -24.52
N LEU A 285 8.41 -2.33 -23.49
CA LEU A 285 9.54 -3.19 -23.13
C LEU A 285 9.43 -4.61 -23.70
N ASP A 286 8.33 -4.95 -24.38
CA ASP A 286 8.17 -6.30 -24.91
C ASP A 286 9.11 -6.52 -26.10
N GLN A 287 9.83 -7.63 -26.04
CA GLN A 287 10.77 -8.02 -27.07
C GLN A 287 10.23 -9.23 -27.85
N PRO A 288 10.38 -9.26 -29.19
CA PRO A 288 9.99 -10.42 -29.97
C PRO A 288 10.73 -11.66 -29.48
N LYS A 289 9.99 -12.75 -29.25
CA LYS A 289 10.58 -14.00 -28.76
C LYS A 289 11.28 -14.72 -29.92
N PRO A 290 12.40 -15.43 -29.66
CA PRO A 290 13.07 -16.17 -30.71
C PRO A 290 12.15 -17.26 -31.30
N PRO A 291 12.33 -17.65 -32.58
CA PRO A 291 11.58 -18.75 -33.18
C PRO A 291 11.63 -20.02 -32.32
N GLY A 292 10.48 -20.70 -32.19
CA GLY A 292 10.37 -21.93 -31.40
C GLY A 292 10.36 -21.73 -29.87
N HIS A 293 10.42 -20.50 -29.35
CA HIS A 293 10.42 -20.21 -27.91
C HIS A 293 9.24 -20.84 -27.17
N ILE A 294 8.03 -20.75 -27.74
CA ILE A 294 6.81 -21.34 -27.15
C ILE A 294 6.94 -22.86 -27.09
N HIS A 295 7.32 -23.51 -28.20
CA HIS A 295 7.49 -24.96 -28.27
C HIS A 295 8.55 -25.44 -27.27
N HIS A 296 9.70 -24.76 -27.21
CA HIS A 296 10.76 -25.05 -26.24
C HIS A 296 10.26 -25.04 -24.80
N TRP A 297 9.54 -23.99 -24.39
CA TRP A 297 8.98 -23.89 -23.03
C TRP A 297 7.89 -24.93 -22.76
N MET A 298 7.08 -25.30 -23.76
CA MET A 298 6.14 -26.42 -23.66
C MET A 298 6.86 -27.74 -23.43
N THR A 299 7.87 -28.07 -24.25
CA THR A 299 8.69 -29.29 -24.10
C THR A 299 9.40 -29.31 -22.74
N TRP A 300 9.98 -28.18 -22.32
CA TRP A 300 10.67 -28.06 -21.04
C TRP A 300 9.73 -28.35 -19.86
N ARG A 301 8.53 -27.76 -19.84
CA ARG A 301 7.54 -27.98 -18.77
C ARG A 301 7.11 -29.45 -18.70
N ARG A 302 6.80 -30.08 -19.84
CA ARG A 302 6.42 -31.49 -19.89
C ARG A 302 7.54 -32.40 -19.37
N ARG A 303 8.79 -32.15 -19.78
CA ARG A 303 9.97 -32.88 -19.28
C ARG A 303 10.16 -32.68 -17.78
N HIS A 304 10.01 -31.46 -17.27
CA HIS A 304 10.13 -31.16 -15.85
C HIS A 304 9.05 -31.88 -15.04
N GLN A 305 7.78 -31.82 -15.48
CA GLN A 305 6.67 -32.53 -14.84
C GLN A 305 6.91 -34.05 -14.83
N ALA A 306 7.36 -34.63 -15.95
CA ALA A 306 7.69 -36.06 -16.02
C ALA A 306 8.78 -36.44 -15.01
N ARG A 307 9.86 -35.66 -14.92
CA ARG A 307 10.92 -35.87 -13.91
C ARG A 307 10.40 -35.77 -12.48
N SER A 308 9.61 -34.73 -12.18
CA SER A 308 9.01 -34.55 -10.86
C SER A 308 8.12 -35.75 -10.48
N ARG A 309 7.25 -36.20 -11.40
CA ARG A 309 6.41 -37.39 -11.21
C ARG A 309 7.24 -38.63 -10.91
N TRP A 310 8.32 -38.86 -11.65
CA TRP A 310 9.21 -40.01 -11.45
C TRP A 310 9.84 -39.99 -10.05
N PHE A 311 10.39 -38.86 -9.60
CA PHE A 311 10.97 -38.74 -8.26
C PHE A 311 9.91 -38.88 -7.16
N HIS A 312 8.71 -38.31 -7.33
CA HIS A 312 7.61 -38.50 -6.39
C HIS A 312 7.18 -39.97 -6.28
N GLN A 313 7.07 -40.68 -7.40
CA GLN A 313 6.79 -42.13 -7.42
C GLN A 313 7.90 -42.91 -6.71
N ARG A 314 9.17 -42.63 -7.01
CA ARG A 314 10.32 -43.26 -6.34
C ARG A 314 10.32 -43.05 -4.83
N THR A 315 10.03 -41.83 -4.36
CA THR A 315 9.95 -41.53 -2.92
C THR A 315 8.77 -42.23 -2.25
N ARG A 316 7.65 -42.42 -2.95
CA ARG A 316 6.50 -43.18 -2.43
C ARG A 316 6.86 -44.65 -2.20
N LEU A 317 7.55 -45.27 -3.15
CA LEU A 317 8.06 -46.63 -2.99
C LEU A 317 8.92 -46.75 -1.72
N GLY A 318 9.84 -45.81 -1.49
CA GLY A 318 10.67 -45.79 -0.28
C GLY A 318 9.92 -45.60 1.05
N ARG A 319 8.70 -45.06 1.04
CA ARG A 319 7.84 -44.93 2.24
C ARG A 319 7.05 -46.21 2.53
N GLU A 320 6.54 -46.88 1.51
CA GLU A 320 5.83 -48.16 1.66
C GLU A 320 6.76 -49.24 2.24
N TYR A 321 8.04 -49.27 1.86
CA TYR A 321 9.02 -50.18 2.46
C TYR A 321 9.43 -49.85 3.91
N ALA A 322 9.20 -48.62 4.39
CA ALA A 322 9.50 -48.22 5.76
C ALA A 322 8.36 -48.53 6.75
N VAL A 323 7.16 -48.85 6.26
CA VAL A 323 6.00 -49.26 7.07
C VAL A 323 5.87 -50.78 7.17
N VAL A 324 6.62 -51.53 6.33
CA VAL A 324 6.61 -53.01 6.27
C VAL A 324 7.91 -53.61 6.85
N LYS A 325 8.58 -52.89 7.75
CA LYS A 325 9.66 -53.40 8.62
C LYS A 325 9.39 -52.99 10.05
#